data_AF-A0A6L9IMT3-F1
#
_entry.id   AF-A0A6L9IMT3-F1
#
_cell.length_a   1.000
_cell.length_b   1.000
_cell.length_c   1.000
_cell.angle_alpha   90.00
_cell.angle_beta   90.00
_cell.angle_gamma   90.00
#
_symmetry.space_group_name_H-M   'P 1'
#
loop_
_entity.id
_entity.type
_entity.pdbx_description
1 polymer ?
#
loop_
_entity_poly.entity_id
_entity_poly.type
_entity_poly.pdbx_seq_one_letter_code
_entity_poly.pdbx_strand_id
1 'polypeptide(L)'
;MAIIPIQHIEATPGVCGGKPRIAGRRITVQNIVVLYRYGQWSVERIAAELNLKRSQVHAALAYYDDHRDLIDRAIRESGSRVAHNGTSSNGHASSAH
;
A
#
# COMPACT_ATOMS: atom_id res chain seq x y z
N MET A 1 9.68 27.80 14.10
CA MET A 1 8.78 27.20 13.10
C MET A 1 8.66 25.72 13.41
N ALA A 2 7.45 25.15 13.42
CA ALA A 2 7.22 23.74 13.75
C ALA A 2 6.86 22.95 12.49
N ILE A 3 7.46 21.77 12.33
CA ILE A 3 7.14 20.83 11.25
C ILE A 3 6.13 19.83 11.79
N ILE A 4 5.01 19.62 11.08
CA ILE A 4 3.99 18.63 11.44
C ILE A 4 4.12 17.45 10.48
N PRO A 5 4.58 16.26 10.94
CA PRO A 5 4.80 15.12 10.07
C PRO A 5 3.49 14.40 9.69
N ILE A 6 3.42 13.89 8.46
CA ILE A 6 2.29 13.06 7.99
C ILE A 6 2.55 11.60 8.38
N GLN A 7 1.97 11.17 9.50
CA GLN A 7 2.18 9.84 10.09
C GLN A 7 1.30 8.77 9.43
N HIS A 8 1.61 8.42 8.19
CA HIS A 8 0.89 7.38 7.43
C HIS A 8 1.73 6.16 7.06
N ILE A 9 3.05 6.24 7.20
CA ILE A 9 3.97 5.14 6.86
C ILE A 9 4.70 4.71 8.13
N GLU A 10 4.74 3.40 8.38
CA GLU A 10 5.49 2.80 9.48
C GLU A 10 6.38 1.67 8.94
N ALA A 11 7.55 1.50 9.53
CA ALA A 11 8.40 0.35 9.31
C ALA A 11 8.70 -0.25 10.68
N THR A 12 8.41 -1.54 10.85
CA THR A 12 8.67 -2.24 12.11
C THR A 12 9.60 -3.41 11.82
N PRO A 13 10.79 -3.48 12.44
CA PRO A 13 11.66 -4.64 12.33
C PRO A 13 10.88 -5.92 12.67
N GLY A 14 10.98 -6.94 11.81
CA GLY A 14 10.27 -8.22 11.99
C GLY A 14 8.85 -8.30 11.42
N VAL A 15 8.20 -7.18 11.06
CA VAL A 15 6.88 -7.18 10.42
C VAL A 15 7.04 -6.88 8.92
N CYS A 16 6.48 -7.73 8.05
CA CYS A 16 6.66 -7.65 6.59
C CYS A 16 8.15 -7.62 6.17
N GLY A 17 9.04 -8.24 6.94
CA GLY A 17 10.50 -8.20 6.69
C GLY A 17 11.13 -6.83 6.93
N GLY A 18 10.52 -5.96 7.75
CA GLY A 18 10.99 -4.59 7.98
C GLY A 18 10.61 -3.60 6.88
N LYS A 19 9.81 -4.03 5.90
CA LYS A 19 9.43 -3.18 4.76
C LYS A 19 8.47 -2.05 5.19
N PRO A 20 8.60 -0.85 4.62
CA PRO A 20 7.68 0.26 4.87
C PRO A 20 6.24 -0.12 4.47
N ARG A 21 5.28 0.14 5.36
CA ARG A 21 3.85 -0.14 5.18
C ARG A 21 2.98 1.03 5.62
N ILE A 22 1.74 1.04 5.16
CA ILE A 22 0.75 2.00 5.64
C ILE A 22 0.47 1.71 7.12
N ALA A 23 0.51 2.75 7.96
CA ALA A 23 0.29 2.63 9.40
C ALA A 23 -1.07 1.99 9.73
N GLY A 24 -1.04 0.98 10.59
CA GLY A 24 -2.24 0.22 10.98
C GLY A 24 -2.78 -0.70 9.88
N ARG A 25 -2.04 -0.91 8.78
CA ARG A 25 -2.43 -1.81 7.69
C ARG A 25 -1.27 -2.73 7.32
N ARG A 26 -1.58 -3.94 6.85
CA ARG A 26 -0.58 -4.88 6.30
C ARG A 26 -0.31 -4.67 4.81
N ILE A 27 -0.45 -3.42 4.35
CA ILE A 27 -0.26 -3.03 2.94
C ILE A 27 1.05 -2.28 2.85
N THR A 28 2.01 -2.83 2.12
CA THR A 28 3.35 -2.25 1.95
C THR A 28 3.33 -1.08 0.97
N VAL A 29 4.27 -0.15 1.11
CA VAL A 29 4.50 0.93 0.11
C VAL A 29 4.75 0.32 -1.26
N GLN A 30 5.53 -0.76 -1.31
CA GLN A 30 5.77 -1.55 -2.51
C GLN A 30 4.49 -1.93 -3.26
N ASN A 31 3.46 -2.44 -2.56
CA ASN A 31 2.20 -2.84 -3.22
C ASN A 31 1.48 -1.64 -3.86
N ILE A 32 1.47 -0.50 -3.17
CA ILE A 32 0.89 0.75 -3.70
C ILE A 32 1.62 1.20 -4.96
N VAL A 33 2.95 1.21 -4.93
CA VAL A 33 3.78 1.60 -6.08
C VAL A 33 3.55 0.68 -7.26
N VAL A 34 3.41 -0.64 -7.01
CA VAL A 34 3.16 -1.60 -8.09
C VAL A 34 1.82 -1.34 -8.78
N LEU A 35 0.75 -1.15 -8.01
CA LEU A 35 -0.58 -0.85 -8.55
C LEU A 35 -0.60 0.49 -9.31
N TYR A 36 0.09 1.51 -8.78
CA TYR A 36 0.14 2.82 -9.40
C TYR A 36 0.96 2.82 -10.70
N ARG A 37 2.20 2.31 -10.67
CA ARG A 37 3.12 2.39 -11.81
C ARG A 37 2.92 1.32 -12.87
N TYR A 38 2.78 0.06 -12.45
CA TYR A 38 2.66 -1.07 -13.38
C TYR A 38 1.19 -1.41 -13.67
N GLY A 39 0.32 -1.29 -12.68
CA GLY A 39 -1.12 -1.43 -12.87
C GLY A 39 -1.78 -0.24 -13.56
N GLN A 40 -1.10 0.93 -13.60
CA GLN A 40 -1.65 2.20 -14.08
C GLN A 40 -2.95 2.62 -13.39
N TRP A 41 -3.12 2.25 -12.11
CA TRP A 41 -4.31 2.62 -11.34
C TRP A 41 -4.20 4.05 -10.82
N SER A 42 -5.32 4.77 -10.80
CA SER A 42 -5.39 6.08 -10.15
C SER A 42 -5.33 5.95 -8.63
N VAL A 43 -4.93 7.04 -7.96
CA VAL A 43 -4.91 7.12 -6.50
C VAL A 43 -6.28 6.83 -5.90
N GLU A 44 -7.34 7.33 -6.54
CA GLU A 44 -8.73 7.11 -6.14
C GLU A 44 -9.10 5.64 -6.21
N ARG A 45 -8.70 4.94 -7.28
CA ARG A 45 -8.97 3.51 -7.44
C ARG A 45 -8.23 2.69 -6.40
N ILE A 46 -6.94 2.99 -6.16
CA ILE A 46 -6.13 2.28 -5.16
C ILE A 46 -6.72 2.50 -3.76
N ALA A 47 -7.14 3.72 -3.45
CA ALA A 47 -7.77 4.05 -2.18
C ALA A 47 -9.08 3.27 -1.98
N ALA A 48 -9.95 3.21 -3.00
CA ALA A 48 -11.20 2.48 -2.95
C ALA A 48 -10.98 0.96 -2.80
N GLU A 49 -10.14 0.36 -3.65
CA GLU A 49 -9.94 -1.09 -3.67
C GLU A 49 -9.29 -1.61 -2.39
N LEU A 50 -8.34 -0.85 -1.83
CA LEU A 50 -7.61 -1.24 -0.63
C LEU A 50 -8.25 -0.72 0.67
N ASN A 51 -9.41 -0.05 0.56
CA ASN A 51 -10.10 0.61 1.66
C ASN A 51 -9.15 1.52 2.49
N LEU A 52 -8.38 2.35 1.77
CA LEU A 52 -7.41 3.31 2.28
C LEU A 52 -7.91 4.74 2.07
N LYS A 53 -7.38 5.67 2.87
CA LYS A 53 -7.56 7.10 2.58
C LYS A 53 -6.63 7.52 1.44
N ARG A 54 -7.08 8.46 0.60
CA ARG A 54 -6.21 9.09 -0.42
C ARG A 54 -4.91 9.64 0.17
N SER A 55 -4.97 10.22 1.37
CA SER A 55 -3.77 10.73 2.07
C SER A 55 -2.74 9.64 2.36
N GLN A 56 -3.17 8.41 2.65
CA GLN A 56 -2.27 7.27 2.88
C GLN A 56 -1.62 6.80 1.59
N VAL A 57 -2.37 6.78 0.49
CA VAL A 57 -1.84 6.45 -0.84
C VAL A 57 -0.82 7.50 -1.27
N HIS A 58 -1.14 8.79 -1.14
CA HIS A 58 -0.20 9.88 -1.43
C HIS A 58 1.06 9.81 -0.55
N ALA A 59 0.92 9.53 0.75
CA ALA A 59 2.08 9.38 1.63
C ALA A 59 3.00 8.21 1.20
N ALA A 60 2.43 7.10 0.72
CA ALA A 60 3.23 6.00 0.18
C ALA A 60 3.96 6.38 -1.11
N LEU A 61 3.30 7.12 -2.01
CA LEU A 61 3.93 7.60 -3.23
C LEU A 61 5.02 8.63 -2.96
N ALA A 62 4.80 9.54 -2.00
CA ALA A 62 5.84 10.48 -1.56
C ALA A 62 7.05 9.75 -0.98
N TYR A 63 6.83 8.76 -0.10
CA TYR A 63 7.91 7.92 0.43
C TYR A 63 8.66 7.18 -0.68
N TYR A 64 7.95 6.69 -1.70
CA TYR A 64 8.55 6.06 -2.86
C TYR A 64 9.45 7.01 -3.64
N ASP A 65 9.01 8.23 -3.89
CA ASP A 65 9.81 9.21 -4.63
C ASP A 65 11.11 9.56 -3.89
N ASP A 66 11.06 9.67 -2.57
CA ASP A 66 12.25 9.90 -1.74
C ASP A 66 13.18 8.67 -1.63
N HIS A 67 12.66 7.46 -1.83
CA HIS A 67 13.38 6.19 -1.62
C HIS A 67 13.29 5.24 -2.82
N ARG A 68 13.29 5.79 -4.04
CA ARG A 68 12.97 5.05 -5.26
C ARG A 68 13.85 3.82 -5.46
N ASP A 69 15.16 3.96 -5.31
CA ASP A 69 16.11 2.85 -5.53
C ASP A 69 15.90 1.68 -4.56
N LEU A 70 15.57 1.98 -3.30
CA LEU A 70 15.31 0.99 -2.27
C LEU A 70 14.05 0.21 -2.60
N ILE A 71 12.98 0.91 -2.97
CA ILE A 71 11.69 0.28 -3.27
C ILE A 71 11.75 -0.47 -4.60
N ASP A 72 12.38 0.08 -5.64
CA ASP A 72 12.55 -0.59 -6.94
C ASP A 72 13.37 -1.88 -6.79
N ARG A 73 14.42 -1.87 -5.95
CA ARG A 73 15.16 -3.08 -5.59
C ARG A 73 14.26 -4.10 -4.88
N ALA A 74 13.51 -3.65 -3.87
CA ALA A 74 12.58 -4.52 -3.15
C ALA A 74 11.49 -5.10 -4.09
N ILE A 75 11.01 -4.34 -5.07
CA ILE A 75 10.08 -4.83 -6.11
C ILE A 75 10.73 -5.95 -6.92
N ARG A 76 11.95 -5.73 -7.42
CA ARG A 76 12.69 -6.72 -8.22
C ARG A 76 12.95 -8.00 -7.45
N GLU A 77 13.39 -7.89 -6.20
CA GLU A 77 13.68 -9.04 -5.32
C GLU A 77 12.40 -9.80 -4.91
N SER A 78 11.26 -9.11 -4.81
CA SER A 78 10.00 -9.74 -4.41
C SER A 78 9.19 -10.31 -5.58
N GLY A 79 9.64 -10.12 -6.83
CA GLY A 79 8.95 -10.54 -8.06
C GLY A 79 8.64 -12.04 -8.16
N SER A 80 9.06 -12.84 -7.19
CA SER A 80 8.75 -14.28 -7.09
C SER A 80 7.44 -14.61 -6.34
N ARG A 81 6.73 -13.64 -5.72
CA ARG A 81 5.53 -13.94 -4.88
C ARG A 81 4.30 -13.03 -5.11
N VAL A 82 4.05 -12.57 -6.34
CA VAL A 82 2.74 -11.96 -6.66
C VAL A 82 1.75 -13.07 -6.99
N ALA A 83 1.45 -13.90 -5.99
CA ALA A 83 0.37 -14.86 -6.04
C ALA A 83 -0.90 -14.19 -5.46
N HIS A 84 -1.76 -13.72 -6.36
CA HIS A 84 -3.22 -13.74 -6.27
C HIS A 84 -3.80 -13.81 -4.84
N ASN A 85 -4.17 -12.66 -4.28
CA ASN A 85 -5.22 -12.61 -3.27
C ASN A 85 -6.21 -11.51 -3.60
N GLY A 86 -6.95 -11.72 -4.69
CA GLY A 86 -8.25 -11.14 -4.89
C GLY A 86 -9.25 -12.28 -4.83
N THR A 87 -9.93 -12.42 -3.69
CA THR A 87 -11.35 -12.81 -3.55
C THR A 87 -11.60 -13.15 -2.08
N SER A 88 -12.01 -12.16 -1.30
CA SER A 88 -12.96 -12.39 -0.22
C SER A 88 -14.10 -11.42 -0.45
N SER A 89 -14.98 -11.84 -1.35
CA SER A 89 -16.35 -11.36 -1.48
C SER A 89 -17.01 -11.44 -0.11
N ASN A 90 -17.15 -10.30 0.56
CA ASN A 90 -17.97 -10.19 1.75
C ASN A 90 -19.44 -10.22 1.29
N GLY A 91 -20.04 -11.41 1.33
CA GLY A 91 -21.46 -11.60 1.07
C GLY A 91 -22.28 -10.78 2.05
N HIS A 92 -22.91 -9.71 1.55
CA HIS A 92 -23.97 -9.05 2.28
C HIS A 92 -25.18 -9.98 2.25
N ALA A 93 -25.45 -10.61 3.40
CA ALA A 93 -26.74 -11.22 3.67
C ALA A 93 -27.81 -10.14 3.57
N SER A 94 -28.74 -10.30 2.64
CA SER A 94 -29.95 -9.50 2.58
C SER A 94 -31.08 -10.29 1.92
N SER A 95 -31.87 -10.98 2.74
CA SER A 95 -33.33 -10.94 2.64
C SER A 95 -33.94 -11.63 3.86
N ALA A 96 -34.43 -10.82 4.79
CA ALA A 96 -35.55 -11.19 5.65
C ALA A 96 -36.60 -10.10 5.43
N HIS A 97 -37.53 -10.35 4.49
CA HIS A 97 -38.95 -10.01 4.59
C HIS A 97 -39.71 -10.47 3.35
#